data_AF-A0A1M7Y3G4-F1
#
_entry.id   AF-A0A1M7Y3G4-F1
#
_cell.length_a   1.000
_cell.length_b   1.000
_cell.length_c   1.000
_cell.angle_alpha   90.00
_cell.angle_beta   90.00
_cell.angle_gamma   90.00
#
_symmetry.space_group_name_H-M   'P 1'
#
loop_
_entity.id
_entity.type
_entity.pdbx_description
1 polymer ?
#
loop_
_entity_poly.entity_id
_entity_poly.type
_entity_poly.pdbx_seq_one_letter_code
_entity_poly.pdbx_strand_id
1 'polypeptide(L)'
;MLRDLSLAAKSACSKEDQELLVPIVKQLKELSEVASKSGMLALENELPKIDDPFFNLGMQLIIDRVEPENVTAVLDSDIYYNESNGRELLKKIIIREGLLRIQAGDTPRNVEICTRIFLGKVEREAWKK
;
A
#
# COMPACT_ATOMS: atom_id res chain seq x y z
N MET A 1 -12.58 0.17 -10.34
CA MET A 1 -13.06 -1.15 -10.80
C MET A 1 -12.13 -2.23 -10.22
N LEU A 2 -12.14 -2.42 -8.89
CA LEU A 2 -11.24 -3.34 -8.15
C LEU A 2 -12.03 -4.09 -7.06
N ARG A 3 -13.16 -4.68 -7.44
CA ARG A 3 -13.88 -5.66 -6.60
C ARG A 3 -14.12 -6.91 -7.42
N ASP A 4 -13.09 -7.35 -8.13
CA ASP A 4 -13.17 -8.57 -8.91
C ASP A 4 -12.85 -9.76 -8.00
N LEU A 5 -13.78 -10.71 -7.89
CA LEU A 5 -13.59 -11.98 -7.17
C LEU A 5 -12.35 -12.74 -7.68
N SER A 6 -11.97 -12.50 -8.95
CA SER A 6 -10.74 -12.97 -9.59
C SER A 6 -9.47 -12.49 -8.86
N LEU A 7 -9.44 -11.25 -8.38
CA LEU A 7 -8.28 -10.70 -7.68
C LEU A 7 -8.12 -11.31 -6.29
N ALA A 8 -9.23 -11.59 -5.60
CA ALA A 8 -9.23 -12.23 -4.28
C ALA A 8 -8.74 -13.68 -4.34
N ALA A 9 -9.09 -14.42 -5.40
CA ALA A 9 -8.56 -15.76 -5.65
C ALA A 9 -7.06 -15.72 -5.99
N LYS A 10 -6.62 -14.74 -6.80
CA LYS A 10 -5.21 -14.57 -7.17
C LYS A 10 -4.33 -14.05 -6.03
N SER A 11 -4.88 -13.32 -5.07
CA SER A 11 -4.16 -12.80 -3.89
C SER A 11 -4.27 -13.71 -2.66
N ALA A 12 -4.96 -14.85 -2.80
CA ALA A 12 -5.04 -15.85 -1.75
C ALA A 12 -3.63 -16.30 -1.36
N CYS A 13 -3.31 -16.14 -0.07
CA CYS A 13 -2.02 -16.49 0.51
C CYS A 13 -2.21 -17.08 1.92
N SER A 14 -1.15 -17.71 2.45
CA SER A 14 -1.18 -18.34 3.78
C SER A 14 -1.28 -17.29 4.90
N LYS A 15 -1.49 -17.75 6.14
CA LYS A 15 -1.42 -16.85 7.31
C LYS A 15 0.00 -16.28 7.45
N GLU A 16 1.04 -17.11 7.29
CA GLU A 16 2.43 -16.64 7.39
C GLU A 16 2.75 -15.59 6.32
N ASP A 17 2.26 -15.78 5.09
CA ASP A 17 2.43 -14.80 4.03
C ASP A 17 1.80 -13.45 4.37
N GLN A 18 0.60 -13.45 4.99
CA GLN A 18 -0.04 -12.22 5.42
C GLN A 18 0.70 -11.54 6.57
N GLU A 19 1.25 -12.32 7.51
CA GLU A 19 2.06 -11.78 8.61
C GLU A 19 3.32 -11.06 8.11
N LEU A 20 3.94 -11.57 7.05
CA LEU A 20 5.08 -10.92 6.39
C LEU A 20 4.75 -9.58 5.74
N LEU A 21 3.46 -9.27 5.51
CA LEU A 21 3.00 -8.01 4.93
C LEU A 21 2.59 -6.97 5.99
N VAL A 22 2.54 -7.33 7.27
CA VAL A 22 2.27 -6.40 8.37
C VAL A 22 3.23 -5.19 8.38
N PRO A 23 4.55 -5.35 8.14
CA PRO A 23 5.48 -4.22 8.07
C PRO A 23 5.09 -3.17 7.02
N ILE A 24 4.52 -3.59 5.88
CA ILE A 24 4.09 -2.68 4.81
C ILE A 24 2.95 -1.78 5.30
N VAL A 25 1.98 -2.34 6.03
CA VAL A 25 0.88 -1.56 6.62
C VAL A 25 1.40 -0.55 7.63
N LYS A 26 2.37 -0.93 8.46
CA LYS A 26 3.01 0.00 9.41
C LYS A 26 3.77 1.11 8.69
N GLN A 27 4.54 0.77 7.66
CA GLN A 27 5.28 1.74 6.87
C GLN A 27 4.33 2.75 6.21
N LEU A 28 3.19 2.31 5.66
CA LEU A 28 2.18 3.20 5.10
C LEU A 28 1.58 4.15 6.14
N LYS A 29 1.35 3.67 7.36
CA LYS A 29 0.92 4.53 8.48
C LYS A 29 1.98 5.58 8.82
N GLU A 30 3.24 5.18 8.95
CA GLU A 30 4.35 6.08 9.25
C GLU A 30 4.51 7.17 8.18
N LEU A 31 4.43 6.78 6.90
CA LEU A 31 4.44 7.73 5.78
C LEU A 31 3.24 8.68 5.83
N SER A 32 2.04 8.18 6.16
CA SER A 32 0.87 9.05 6.38
C SER A 32 1.10 10.05 7.52
N GLU A 33 1.79 9.65 8.60
CA GLU A 33 2.13 10.57 9.70
C GLU A 33 3.08 11.67 9.24
N VAL A 34 4.11 11.33 8.45
CA VAL A 34 5.04 12.29 7.87
C VAL A 34 4.30 13.25 6.94
N ALA A 35 3.48 12.72 6.03
CA ALA A 35 2.69 13.53 5.10
C ALA A 35 1.75 14.50 5.82
N SER A 36 1.10 14.04 6.90
CA SER A 36 0.16 14.85 7.69
C SER A 36 0.85 15.95 8.52
N LYS A 37 2.04 15.66 9.06
CA LYS A 37 2.78 16.59 9.94
C LYS A 37 3.66 17.58 9.17
N SER A 38 4.30 17.10 8.11
CA SER A 38 5.37 17.81 7.41
C SER A 38 5.07 18.05 5.92
N GLY A 39 3.94 17.55 5.42
CA GLY A 39 3.53 17.68 4.02
C GLY A 39 4.09 16.59 3.11
N MET A 40 3.57 16.53 1.88
CA MET A 40 3.88 15.47 0.92
C MET A 40 5.35 15.46 0.45
N LEU A 41 5.98 16.62 0.33
CA LEU A 41 7.40 16.72 -0.06
C LEU A 41 8.35 16.13 0.99
N ALA A 42 7.94 16.08 2.27
CA ALA A 42 8.76 15.47 3.31
C ALA A 42 8.99 13.97 3.08
N LEU A 43 8.11 13.33 2.30
CA LEU A 43 8.22 11.92 1.92
C LEU A 43 9.41 11.63 0.99
N GLU A 44 10.00 12.63 0.33
CA GLU A 44 11.22 12.47 -0.48
C GLU A 44 12.38 11.88 0.33
N ASN A 45 12.47 12.23 1.63
CA ASN A 45 13.49 11.71 2.53
C ASN A 45 13.28 10.24 2.91
N GLU A 46 12.07 9.72 2.70
CA GLU A 46 11.70 8.35 2.99
C GLU A 46 11.88 7.43 1.77
N LEU A 47 11.89 7.98 0.54
CA LEU A 47 12.10 7.21 -0.69
C LEU A 47 13.34 6.30 -0.66
N PRO A 48 14.52 6.72 -0.17
CA PRO A 48 15.71 5.86 -0.14
C PRO A 48 15.58 4.66 0.80
N LYS A 49 14.60 4.66 1.71
CA LYS A 49 14.35 3.58 2.67
C LYS A 49 13.33 2.56 2.14
N ILE A 50 12.75 2.80 0.97
CA ILE A 50 11.76 1.94 0.34
C ILE A 50 12.46 1.09 -0.72
N ASP A 51 12.79 -0.15 -0.35
CA ASP A 51 13.45 -1.11 -1.25
C ASP A 51 12.52 -1.65 -2.34
N ASP A 52 11.20 -1.64 -2.10
CA ASP A 52 10.23 -2.19 -3.03
C ASP A 52 10.01 -1.26 -4.23
N PRO A 53 10.29 -1.71 -5.47
CA PRO A 53 10.23 -0.84 -6.65
C PRO A 53 8.82 -0.36 -6.98
N PHE A 54 7.80 -1.19 -6.72
CA PHE A 54 6.40 -0.82 -6.93
C PHE A 54 5.95 0.25 -5.93
N PHE A 55 6.35 0.09 -4.67
CA PHE A 55 6.09 1.09 -3.64
C PHE A 55 6.82 2.41 -3.95
N ASN A 56 8.10 2.34 -4.33
CA ASN A 56 8.88 3.52 -4.66
C ASN A 56 8.26 4.29 -5.84
N LEU A 57 7.86 3.58 -6.90
CA LEU A 57 7.13 4.16 -8.04
C LEU A 57 5.88 4.92 -7.58
N GLY A 58 5.01 4.27 -6.80
CA GLY A 58 3.79 4.91 -6.34
C GLY A 58 4.02 6.10 -5.42
N MET A 59 5.06 6.05 -4.58
CA MET A 59 5.48 7.17 -3.73
C MET A 59 5.98 8.36 -4.56
N GLN A 60 6.77 8.13 -5.61
CA GLN A 60 7.23 9.20 -6.51
C GLN A 60 6.04 9.89 -7.18
N LEU A 61 5.08 9.12 -7.70
CA LEU A 61 3.89 9.68 -8.37
C LEU A 61 3.08 10.62 -7.44
N ILE A 62 2.92 10.26 -6.16
CA ILE A 62 2.21 11.14 -5.22
C ILE A 62 3.03 12.37 -4.85
N ILE A 63 4.36 12.24 -4.69
CA ILE A 63 5.27 13.37 -4.40
C ILE A 63 5.26 14.37 -5.55
N ASP A 64 5.30 13.88 -6.79
CA ASP A 64 5.22 14.65 -8.03
C ASP A 64 3.83 15.26 -8.27
N ARG A 65 2.87 15.04 -7.35
CA ARG A 65 1.49 15.53 -7.40
C ARG A 65 0.76 15.11 -8.67
N VAL A 66 1.02 13.91 -9.15
CA VAL A 66 0.26 13.32 -10.26
C VAL A 66 -1.20 13.13 -9.83
N GLU A 67 -2.15 13.48 -10.70
CA GLU A 67 -3.58 13.37 -10.41
C GLU A 67 -3.98 11.95 -9.95
N PRO A 68 -4.86 11.79 -8.95
CA PRO A 68 -5.20 10.50 -8.36
C PRO A 68 -5.69 9.43 -9.35
N GLU A 69 -6.43 9.84 -10.38
CA GLU A 69 -6.91 8.95 -11.45
C GLU A 69 -5.74 8.37 -12.25
N ASN A 70 -4.70 9.17 -12.50
CA ASN A 70 -3.51 8.75 -13.22
C ASN A 70 -2.62 7.86 -12.34
N VAL A 71 -2.46 8.18 -11.05
CA VAL A 71 -1.76 7.31 -10.10
C VAL A 71 -2.43 5.94 -10.05
N THR A 72 -3.76 5.93 -9.92
CA THR A 72 -4.59 4.71 -9.97
C THR A 72 -4.34 3.93 -11.27
N ALA A 73 -4.41 4.59 -12.43
CA ALA A 73 -4.25 3.93 -13.71
C ALA A 73 -2.86 3.29 -13.87
N VAL A 74 -1.79 3.96 -13.42
CA VAL A 74 -0.42 3.45 -13.48
C VAL A 74 -0.24 2.23 -12.57
N LEU A 75 -0.66 2.33 -11.31
CA LEU A 75 -0.52 1.22 -10.35
C LEU A 75 -1.37 0.01 -10.73
N ASP A 76 -2.60 0.23 -11.21
CA ASP A 76 -3.49 -0.84 -11.66
C ASP A 76 -2.92 -1.53 -12.91
N SER A 77 -2.32 -0.76 -13.82
CA SER A 77 -1.64 -1.32 -15.01
C SER A 77 -0.44 -2.17 -14.62
N ASP A 78 0.41 -1.70 -13.69
CA ASP A 78 1.55 -2.49 -13.20
C ASP A 78 1.08 -3.82 -12.58
N ILE A 79 0.05 -3.77 -11.73
CA ILE A 79 -0.54 -4.98 -11.12
C ILE A 79 -1.05 -5.95 -12.19
N TYR A 80 -1.69 -5.44 -13.25
CA TYR A 80 -2.29 -6.26 -14.29
C TYR A 80 -1.25 -6.88 -15.23
N TYR A 81 -0.27 -6.10 -15.69
CA TYR A 81 0.69 -6.52 -16.71
C TYR A 81 1.91 -7.25 -16.16
N ASN A 82 2.30 -7.04 -14.89
CA ASN A 82 3.44 -7.72 -14.28
C ASN A 82 3.08 -9.06 -13.61
N GLU A 83 1.97 -9.70 -14.03
CA GLU A 83 1.54 -11.06 -13.66
C GLU A 83 1.68 -11.43 -12.16
N SER A 84 1.43 -10.46 -11.27
CA SER A 84 1.64 -10.66 -9.83
C SER A 84 0.60 -11.62 -9.26
N ASN A 85 1.01 -12.52 -8.37
CA ASN A 85 0.13 -13.50 -7.73
C ASN A 85 0.49 -13.73 -6.25
N GLY A 86 -0.40 -14.41 -5.51
CA GLY A 86 -0.23 -14.78 -4.11
C GLY A 86 0.10 -13.58 -3.23
N ARG A 87 1.17 -13.71 -2.44
CA ARG A 87 1.68 -12.68 -1.54
C ARG A 87 2.08 -11.39 -2.27
N GLU A 88 2.70 -11.50 -3.44
CA GLU A 88 3.19 -10.34 -4.19
C GLU A 88 2.04 -9.47 -4.68
N LEU A 89 0.98 -10.10 -5.22
CA LEU A 89 -0.23 -9.39 -5.60
C LEU A 89 -0.88 -8.69 -4.40
N LEU A 90 -1.00 -9.39 -3.26
CA LEU A 90 -1.58 -8.81 -2.06
C LEU A 90 -0.76 -7.61 -1.55
N LYS A 91 0.57 -7.71 -1.56
CA LYS A 91 1.47 -6.61 -1.21
C LYS A 91 1.21 -5.37 -2.08
N LYS A 92 1.16 -5.54 -3.41
CA LYS A 92 0.90 -4.43 -4.35
C LYS A 92 -0.47 -3.81 -4.15
N ILE A 93 -1.52 -4.61 -3.89
CA ILE A 93 -2.86 -4.10 -3.58
C ILE A 93 -2.85 -3.24 -2.32
N ILE A 94 -2.18 -3.71 -1.25
CA ILE A 94 -2.07 -2.98 0.02
C ILE A 94 -1.33 -1.64 -0.18
N ILE A 95 -0.20 -1.67 -0.88
CA ILE A 95 0.59 -0.47 -1.21
C ILE A 95 -0.28 0.52 -2.00
N ARG A 96 -0.92 0.05 -3.08
CA ARG A 96 -1.76 0.87 -3.95
C ARG A 96 -2.93 1.51 -3.18
N GLU A 97 -3.61 0.77 -2.32
CA GLU A 97 -4.66 1.35 -1.47
C GLU A 97 -4.07 2.37 -0.49
N GLY A 98 -2.98 2.04 0.21
CA GLY A 98 -2.38 2.94 1.19
C GLY A 98 -1.89 4.26 0.59
N LEU A 99 -1.26 4.22 -0.58
CA LEU A 99 -0.77 5.40 -1.28
C LEU A 99 -1.90 6.35 -1.69
N LEU A 100 -2.98 5.81 -2.25
CA LEU A 100 -4.13 6.64 -2.66
C LEU A 100 -4.82 7.28 -1.45
N ARG A 101 -4.81 6.60 -0.30
CA ARG A 101 -5.34 7.13 0.95
C ARG A 101 -4.47 8.27 1.48
N ILE A 102 -3.14 8.10 1.46
CA ILE A 102 -2.19 9.15 1.80
C ILE A 102 -2.39 10.36 0.89
N GLN A 103 -2.53 10.15 -0.42
CA GLN A 103 -2.78 11.20 -1.40
C GLN A 103 -4.11 11.92 -1.17
N ALA A 104 -5.15 11.19 -0.77
CA ALA A 104 -6.45 11.76 -0.40
C ALA A 104 -6.43 12.55 0.91
N GLY A 105 -5.32 12.53 1.66
CA GLY A 105 -5.20 13.19 2.95
C GLY A 105 -5.88 12.44 4.10
N ASP A 106 -6.08 11.13 3.96
CA ASP A 106 -6.61 10.32 5.06
C ASP A 106 -5.67 10.33 6.26
N THR A 107 -6.25 10.33 7.46
CA THR A 107 -5.47 10.25 8.69
C THR A 107 -4.66 8.95 8.76
N PRO A 108 -3.51 8.93 9.46
CA PRO A 108 -2.68 7.73 9.59
C PRO A 108 -3.45 6.52 10.11
N ARG A 109 -4.42 6.77 11.01
CA ARG A 109 -5.33 5.74 11.53
C ARG A 109 -6.25 5.17 10.44
N ASN A 110 -6.80 6.01 9.56
CA ASN A 110 -7.65 5.55 8.47
C ASN A 110 -6.84 4.75 7.44
N VAL A 111 -5.64 5.21 7.10
CA VAL A 111 -4.70 4.49 6.22
C VAL A 111 -4.43 3.09 6.79
N GLU A 112 -4.09 2.98 8.07
CA GLU A 112 -3.85 1.69 8.74
C GLU A 112 -5.10 0.79 8.73
N ILE A 113 -6.27 1.31 9.06
CA ILE A 113 -7.51 0.52 9.11
C ILE A 113 -7.84 -0.05 7.72
N CYS A 114 -7.77 0.77 6.68
CA CYS A 114 -8.15 0.37 5.33
C CYS A 114 -7.16 -0.63 4.72
N THR A 115 -5.87 -0.48 4.99
CA THR A 115 -4.83 -1.39 4.49
C THR A 115 -4.78 -2.70 5.29
N ARG A 116 -5.08 -2.66 6.60
CA ARG A 116 -5.16 -3.87 7.44
C ARG A 116 -6.27 -4.84 7.03
N ILE A 117 -7.38 -4.37 6.47
CA ILE A 117 -8.52 -5.23 6.08
C ILE A 117 -8.09 -6.33 5.09
N PHE A 118 -7.05 -6.09 4.29
CA PHE A 118 -6.49 -7.06 3.35
C PHE A 118 -5.75 -8.23 4.04
N LEU A 119 -5.33 -8.05 5.30
CA LEU A 119 -4.62 -9.05 6.10
C LEU A 119 -5.55 -9.74 7.12
N GLY A 120 -6.73 -10.15 6.65
CA GLY A 120 -7.81 -10.67 7.51
C GLY A 120 -7.50 -11.97 8.27
N LYS A 121 -6.42 -12.70 7.92
CA LYS A 121 -5.97 -13.90 8.64
C LYS A 121 -4.98 -13.60 9.78
N VAL A 122 -4.48 -12.37 9.86
CA VAL A 122 -3.47 -11.96 10.84
C VAL A 122 -4.14 -11.65 12.18
N GLU A 123 -3.67 -12.32 13.24
CA GLU A 123 -4.21 -12.14 14.59
C GLU A 123 -3.80 -10.81 15.21
N ARG A 124 -4.56 -10.35 16.21
CA ARG A 124 -4.34 -9.05 16.85
C ARG A 124 -2.97 -8.94 17.52
N GLU A 125 -2.36 -10.04 17.98
CA GLU A 125 -1.01 -10.00 18.57
C GLU A 125 0.07 -9.58 17.57
N ALA A 126 -0.03 -9.97 16.30
CA ALA A 126 0.97 -9.66 15.28
C ALA A 126 1.06 -8.15 14.97
N TRP A 127 0.03 -7.38 15.33
CA TRP A 127 -0.02 -5.92 15.20
C TRP A 127 0.58 -5.16 16.40
N LYS A 128 0.90 -5.86 17.50
CA LYS A 128 1.42 -5.25 18.75
C LYS A 128 2.95 -5.25 18.83
N LYS A 129 3.62 -6.18 18.15
CA LYS A 129 5.03 -6.04 17.78
C LYS A 129 5.14 -4.96 16.72
#